data_AF-A0A0P1MWL9-F1
#
_entry.id   AF-A0A0P1MWL9-F1
#
_cell.length_a   1.000
_cell.length_b   1.000
_cell.length_c   1.000
_cell.angle_alpha   90.00
_cell.angle_beta   90.00
_cell.angle_gamma   90.00
#
_symmetry.space_group_name_H-M   'P 1'
#
loop_
_entity.id
_entity.type
_entity.pdbx_description
1 polymer ?
#
loop_
_entity_poly.entity_id
_entity_poly.type
_entity_poly.pdbx_seq_one_letter_code
_entity_poly.pdbx_strand_id
1 'polypeptide(L)'
;MGQQQLLLLALGALIVTIAIAVAINIFISRSGAIAEQYINDTINDCLRIGQQAQAWARKPAELGGGSWSFQSFSLSRINFPESTNYAKYQVDIKTSDSLIVIGRVITGQTVEVSVTFHEISKPRVTR
;
A
#
# COMPACT_ATOMS: atom_id res chain seq x y z
N MET A 1 -43.07 33.07 28.03
CA MET A 1 -41.62 32.84 28.02
C MET A 1 -41.23 31.38 27.81
N GLY A 2 -41.95 30.39 28.39
CA GLY A 2 -41.67 28.96 28.15
C GLY A 2 -41.83 28.49 26.69
N GLN A 3 -42.77 29.04 25.92
CA GLN A 3 -43.01 28.60 24.54
C GLN A 3 -41.87 28.94 23.56
N GLN A 4 -41.25 30.11 23.69
CA GLN A 4 -40.09 30.48 22.86
C GLN A 4 -38.84 29.72 23.27
N GLN A 5 -38.65 29.46 24.56
CA GLN A 5 -37.54 28.63 25.04
C GLN A 5 -37.67 27.17 24.59
N LEU A 6 -38.87 26.61 24.61
CA LEU A 6 -39.14 25.26 24.09
C LEU A 6 -38.85 25.17 22.59
N LEU A 7 -39.22 26.21 21.83
CA LEU A 7 -38.99 26.24 20.38
C LEU A 7 -37.49 26.34 20.04
N LEU A 8 -36.74 27.15 20.79
CA LEU A 8 -35.28 27.24 20.63
C LEU A 8 -34.58 25.94 21.01
N LEU A 9 -35.04 25.25 22.05
CA LEU A 9 -34.50 23.95 22.45
C LEU A 9 -34.77 22.87 21.39
N ALA A 10 -35.97 22.86 20.82
CA ALA A 10 -36.32 21.95 19.72
C ALA A 10 -35.49 22.21 18.46
N LEU A 11 -35.26 23.48 18.12
CA LEU A 11 -34.45 23.86 16.97
C LEU A 11 -32.97 23.45 17.13
N GLY A 12 -32.41 23.65 18.33
CA GLY A 12 -31.06 23.21 18.66
C GLY A 12 -30.90 21.69 18.60
N ALA A 13 -31.87 20.94 19.13
CA ALA A 13 -31.86 19.48 19.09
C ALA A 13 -31.86 18.94 17.65
N LEU A 14 -32.63 19.55 16.75
CA LEU A 14 -32.69 19.14 15.34
C LEU A 14 -31.32 19.26 14.66
N ILE A 15 -30.61 20.37 14.89
CA ILE A 15 -29.28 20.61 14.31
C ILE A 15 -28.26 19.57 14.82
N VAL A 16 -28.23 19.31 16.13
CA VAL A 16 -27.30 18.34 16.74
C VAL A 16 -27.51 16.93 16.17
N THR A 17 -28.76 16.53 15.96
CA THR A 17 -29.08 15.19 15.46
C THR A 17 -28.55 14.96 14.05
N ILE A 18 -28.68 15.96 13.17
CA ILE A 18 -28.15 15.90 11.79
C ILE A 18 -26.62 15.92 11.81
N ALA A 19 -26.01 16.75 12.67
CA ALA A 19 -24.55 16.83 12.80
C ALA A 19 -23.91 15.48 13.17
N ILE A 20 -24.52 14.74 14.11
CA ILE A 20 -24.06 13.41 14.51
C ILE A 20 -24.15 12.42 13.35
N ALA A 21 -25.26 12.42 12.61
CA ALA A 21 -25.44 11.54 11.46
C ALA A 21 -24.38 11.78 10.37
N VAL A 22 -24.06 13.06 10.08
CA VAL A 22 -23.02 13.41 9.10
C VAL A 22 -21.62 13.01 9.61
N ALA A 23 -21.33 13.25 10.89
CA ALA A 23 -20.04 12.87 11.49
C ALA A 23 -19.79 11.35 11.42
N ILE A 24 -20.81 10.54 11.71
CA ILE A 24 -20.73 9.07 11.60
C ILE A 24 -20.48 8.64 10.16
N ASN A 25 -21.21 9.22 9.20
CA ASN A 25 -21.01 8.90 7.78
C ASN A 25 -19.58 9.20 7.30
N ILE A 26 -19.01 10.34 7.71
CA ILE A 26 -17.62 10.69 7.37
C ILE A 26 -16.64 9.70 8.02
N PHE A 27 -16.89 9.28 9.27
CA PHE A 27 -16.04 8.33 9.97
C PHE A 27 -16.02 6.95 9.29
N ILE A 28 -17.19 6.44 8.89
CA ILE A 28 -17.31 5.17 8.17
C ILE A 28 -16.61 5.26 6.80
N SER A 29 -16.85 6.33 6.03
CA SER A 29 -16.22 6.52 4.71
C SER A 29 -14.69 6.63 4.80
N ARG A 30 -14.16 7.26 5.86
CA ARG A 30 -12.70 7.33 6.08
C ARG A 30 -12.11 5.94 6.34
N SER A 31 -12.79 5.07 7.08
CA SER A 31 -12.27 3.73 7.37
C SER A 31 -12.07 2.89 6.10
N GLY A 32 -12.98 2.99 5.12
CA GLY A 32 -12.82 2.35 3.81
C GLY A 32 -11.71 2.97 2.97
N ALA A 33 -11.65 4.31 2.93
CA ALA A 33 -10.63 5.03 2.18
C ALA A 33 -9.19 4.75 2.68
N ILE A 34 -9.02 4.56 3.99
CA ILE A 34 -7.73 4.20 4.59
C ILE A 34 -7.26 2.82 4.10
N ALA A 35 -8.18 1.84 4.03
CA ALA A 35 -7.85 0.51 3.54
C ALA A 35 -7.44 0.50 2.06
N GLU A 36 -8.14 1.28 1.23
CA GLU A 36 -7.79 1.45 -0.19
C GLU A 36 -6.46 2.17 -0.37
N GLN A 37 -6.20 3.20 0.43
CA GLN A 37 -4.94 3.92 0.43
C GLN A 37 -3.75 2.99 0.75
N TYR A 38 -3.88 2.13 1.76
CA TYR A 38 -2.82 1.16 2.10
C TYR A 38 -2.51 0.19 0.97
N ILE A 39 -3.51 -0.24 0.20
CA ILE A 39 -3.28 -1.10 -0.97
C ILE A 39 -2.53 -0.33 -2.05
N ASN A 40 -2.95 0.91 -2.35
CA ASN A 40 -2.31 1.75 -3.36
C ASN A 40 -0.86 2.08 -2.98
N ASP A 41 -0.60 2.40 -1.71
CA ASP A 41 0.75 2.64 -1.20
C ASP A 41 1.62 1.37 -1.33
N THR A 42 1.05 0.21 -1.00
CA THR A 42 1.74 -1.08 -1.17
C THR A 42 2.04 -1.40 -2.63
N ILE A 43 1.13 -1.09 -3.55
CA ILE A 43 1.35 -1.24 -5.00
C ILE A 43 2.51 -0.35 -5.45
N ASN A 44 2.49 0.93 -5.06
CA ASN A 44 3.55 1.87 -5.42
C ASN A 44 4.91 1.43 -4.90
N ASP A 45 4.97 0.93 -3.66
CA ASP A 45 6.19 0.38 -3.08
C ASP A 45 6.67 -0.88 -3.82
N CYS A 46 5.79 -1.83 -4.13
CA CYS A 46 6.14 -3.03 -4.90
C CYS A 46 6.70 -2.68 -6.28
N LEU A 47 6.09 -1.68 -6.95
CA LEU A 47 6.60 -1.16 -8.21
C LEU A 47 7.97 -0.50 -8.04
N ARG A 48 8.17 0.31 -7.00
CA ARG A 48 9.46 0.95 -6.70
C ARG A 48 10.55 -0.09 -6.44
N ILE A 49 10.25 -1.11 -5.65
CA ILE A 49 11.16 -2.25 -5.39
C ILE A 49 11.49 -2.96 -6.70
N GLY A 50 10.50 -3.22 -7.54
CA GLY A 50 10.72 -3.87 -8.83
C GLY A 50 11.62 -3.07 -9.77
N GLN A 51 11.43 -1.75 -9.86
CA GLN A 51 12.28 -0.87 -10.68
C GLN A 51 13.73 -0.86 -10.18
N GLN A 52 13.92 -0.79 -8.85
CA GLN A 52 15.25 -0.84 -8.25
C GLN A 52 15.91 -2.22 -8.41
N ALA A 53 15.13 -3.31 -8.35
CA ALA A 53 15.59 -4.65 -8.63
C ALA A 53 16.09 -4.80 -10.08
N GLN A 54 15.35 -4.28 -11.06
CA GLN A 54 15.80 -4.26 -12.46
C GLN A 54 17.07 -3.43 -12.66
N ALA A 55 17.11 -2.24 -12.05
CA ALA A 55 18.29 -1.39 -12.11
C ALA A 55 19.52 -2.06 -11.47
N TRP A 56 19.34 -2.84 -10.40
CA TRP A 56 20.40 -3.62 -9.77
C TRP A 56 20.84 -4.79 -10.64
N ALA A 57 19.90 -5.55 -11.19
CA ALA A 57 20.19 -6.68 -12.06
C ALA A 57 20.97 -6.28 -13.31
N ARG A 58 20.69 -5.12 -13.91
CA ARG A 58 21.40 -4.61 -15.09
C ARG A 58 22.80 -4.08 -14.79
N LYS A 59 23.12 -3.78 -13.53
CA LYS A 59 24.47 -3.32 -13.16
C LYS A 59 25.45 -4.50 -13.19
N PRO A 60 26.68 -4.31 -13.71
CA PRO A 60 27.70 -5.35 -13.70
C PRO A 60 28.13 -5.70 -12.26
N ALA A 61 28.57 -6.93 -12.05
CA ALA A 61 28.99 -7.43 -10.74
C ALA A 61 30.12 -6.59 -10.12
N GLU A 62 31.03 -6.06 -10.95
CA GLU A 62 32.15 -5.22 -10.54
C GLU A 62 31.72 -3.92 -9.84
N LEU A 63 30.51 -3.44 -10.11
CA LEU A 63 29.90 -2.26 -9.47
C LEU A 63 28.90 -2.64 -8.36
N GLY A 64 28.92 -3.88 -7.89
CA GLY A 64 28.01 -4.40 -6.86
C GLY A 64 26.59 -4.73 -7.36
N GLY A 65 26.42 -4.89 -8.67
CA GLY A 65 25.16 -5.25 -9.32
C GLY A 65 24.90 -6.76 -9.40
N GLY A 66 23.82 -7.13 -10.09
CA GLY A 66 23.39 -8.51 -10.29
C GLY A 66 23.97 -9.21 -11.52
N SER A 67 24.65 -8.50 -12.42
CA SER A 67 25.23 -9.04 -13.67
C SER A 67 24.23 -9.89 -14.48
N TRP A 68 23.05 -9.34 -14.73
CA TRP A 68 21.92 -10.04 -15.35
C TRP A 68 21.46 -11.28 -14.55
N SER A 69 21.48 -11.20 -13.23
CA SER A 69 20.89 -12.21 -12.35
C SER A 69 20.23 -11.58 -11.13
N PHE A 70 19.09 -12.13 -10.73
CA PHE A 70 18.36 -11.77 -9.51
C PHE A 70 18.71 -12.65 -8.29
N GLN A 71 19.56 -13.69 -8.44
CA GLN A 71 19.83 -14.70 -7.40
C GLN A 71 20.34 -14.15 -6.05
N SER A 72 21.02 -13.00 -6.07
CA SER A 72 21.57 -12.38 -4.86
C SER A 72 20.83 -11.10 -4.45
N PHE A 73 19.66 -10.84 -5.03
CA PHE A 73 18.88 -9.65 -4.72
C PHE A 73 18.17 -9.81 -3.36
N SER A 74 18.24 -8.76 -2.53
CA SER A 74 17.52 -8.68 -1.26
C SER A 74 17.05 -7.25 -1.00
N LEU A 75 16.00 -7.09 -0.19
CA LEU A 75 15.47 -5.76 0.17
C LEU A 75 16.52 -4.88 0.87
N SER A 76 17.46 -5.49 1.61
CA SER A 76 18.55 -4.76 2.25
C SER A 76 19.49 -4.07 1.25
N ARG A 77 19.66 -4.62 0.04
CA ARG A 77 20.52 -4.01 -1.00
C ARG A 77 19.97 -2.69 -1.53
N ILE A 78 18.65 -2.52 -1.47
CA ILE A 78 17.97 -1.30 -1.90
C ILE A 78 17.59 -0.41 -0.71
N ASN A 79 18.09 -0.73 0.49
CA ASN A 79 17.79 -0.05 1.74
C ASN A 79 16.27 0.12 1.97
N PHE A 80 15.49 -0.89 1.56
CA PHE A 80 14.05 -0.88 1.71
C PHE A 80 13.65 -1.69 2.94
N PRO A 81 12.81 -1.16 3.85
CA PRO A 81 12.42 -1.88 5.07
C PRO A 81 11.49 -3.06 4.74
N GLU A 82 11.72 -4.22 5.37
CA GLU A 82 10.89 -5.43 5.18
C GLU A 82 9.46 -5.27 5.72
N SER A 83 9.23 -4.27 6.57
CA SER A 83 7.91 -3.93 7.09
C SER A 83 7.71 -2.43 7.22
N THR A 84 6.54 -1.98 6.86
CA THR A 84 6.04 -0.62 7.09
C THR A 84 4.74 -0.71 7.90
N ASN A 85 4.21 0.43 8.34
CA ASN A 85 2.97 0.49 9.13
C ASN A 85 1.74 -0.12 8.42
N TYR A 86 1.76 -0.19 7.08
CA TYR A 86 0.63 -0.67 6.28
C TYR A 86 0.88 -2.00 5.57
N ALA A 87 2.12 -2.47 5.44
CA ALA A 87 2.45 -3.70 4.71
C ALA A 87 3.77 -4.35 5.13
N LYS A 88 3.91 -5.64 4.81
CA LYS A 88 5.17 -6.40 4.88
C LYS A 88 5.60 -6.81 3.48
N TYR A 89 6.88 -6.67 3.18
CA TYR A 89 7.44 -6.93 1.87
C TYR A 89 8.36 -8.15 1.91
N GLN A 90 8.16 -9.04 0.97
CA GLN A 90 9.00 -10.20 0.75
C GLN A 90 9.35 -10.26 -0.73
N VAL A 91 10.56 -10.73 -1.01
CA VAL A 91 11.02 -10.94 -2.37
C VAL A 91 11.27 -12.44 -2.54
N ASP A 92 10.68 -13.02 -3.56
CA ASP A 92 10.79 -14.43 -3.90
C ASP A 92 11.47 -14.58 -5.27
N ILE A 93 12.65 -15.18 -5.27
CA ILE A 93 13.45 -15.37 -6.49
C ILE A 93 13.01 -16.69 -7.11
N LYS A 94 12.36 -16.64 -8.28
CA LYS A 94 11.90 -17.86 -8.97
C LYS A 94 13.00 -18.48 -9.82
N THR A 95 13.71 -17.64 -10.56
CA THR A 95 14.80 -18.02 -11.46
C THR A 95 15.87 -16.93 -11.43
N SER A 96 17.05 -17.18 -12.01
CA SER A 96 18.06 -16.12 -12.23
C SER A 96 17.49 -14.91 -13.00
N ASP A 97 16.45 -15.11 -13.80
CA ASP A 97 15.91 -14.10 -14.72
C ASP A 97 14.60 -13.46 -14.26
N SER A 98 14.00 -13.98 -13.18
CA SER A 98 12.70 -13.55 -12.70
C SER A 98 12.61 -13.51 -11.17
N LEU A 99 12.03 -12.42 -10.70
CA LEU A 99 11.82 -12.09 -9.30
C LEU A 99 10.34 -11.79 -9.08
N ILE A 100 9.76 -12.22 -7.97
CA ILE A 100 8.42 -11.81 -7.55
C ILE A 100 8.55 -10.98 -6.28
N VAL A 101 8.02 -9.76 -6.31
CA VAL A 101 7.88 -8.90 -5.14
C VAL A 101 6.48 -9.09 -4.58
N ILE A 102 6.40 -9.44 -3.30
CA ILE A 102 5.16 -9.74 -2.59
C ILE A 102 5.00 -8.73 -1.46
N GLY A 103 4.00 -7.86 -1.56
CA GLY A 103 3.57 -6.95 -0.49
C GLY A 103 2.31 -7.46 0.17
N ARG A 104 2.39 -7.89 1.44
CA ARG A 104 1.23 -8.27 2.26
C ARG A 104 0.73 -7.07 3.03
N VAL A 105 -0.42 -6.54 2.63
CA VAL A 105 -1.09 -5.43 3.31
C VAL A 105 -1.65 -5.92 4.64
N ILE A 106 -1.61 -5.07 5.67
CA ILE A 106 -2.15 -5.40 7.00
C ILE A 106 -3.66 -5.72 6.98
N THR A 107 -4.37 -5.24 5.95
CA THR A 107 -5.79 -5.51 5.70
C THR A 107 -6.06 -6.93 5.17
N GLY A 108 -5.02 -7.73 4.95
CA GLY A 108 -5.09 -9.13 4.52
C GLY A 108 -4.85 -9.35 3.02
N GLN A 109 -4.89 -8.28 2.21
CA GLN A 109 -4.65 -8.37 0.77
C GLN A 109 -3.16 -8.55 0.48
N THR A 110 -2.85 -9.30 -0.57
CA THR A 110 -1.49 -9.51 -1.05
C THR A 110 -1.34 -8.92 -2.44
N VAL A 111 -0.35 -8.07 -2.62
CA VAL A 111 0.04 -7.47 -3.90
C VAL A 111 1.27 -8.22 -4.41
N GLU A 112 1.17 -8.78 -5.61
CA GLU A 112 2.26 -9.49 -6.26
C GLU A 112 2.67 -8.76 -7.54
N VAL A 113 3.96 -8.50 -7.68
CA VAL A 113 4.56 -7.89 -8.87
C VAL A 113 5.68 -8.80 -9.36
N SER A 114 5.48 -9.40 -10.54
CA SER A 114 6.53 -10.15 -11.21
C SER A 114 7.45 -9.21 -11.99
N VAL A 115 8.75 -9.35 -11.79
CA VAL A 115 9.81 -8.51 -12.36
C VAL A 115 10.75 -9.41 -13.15
N THR A 116 10.92 -9.09 -14.44
CA THR A 116 11.95 -9.68 -15.31
C THR A 116 12.97 -8.61 -15.70
N PHE A 117 14.03 -8.93 -16.45
CA PHE A 117 14.99 -7.92 -16.89
C PHE A 117 14.41 -6.83 -17.81
N HIS A 118 13.33 -7.15 -18.53
CA HIS A 118 12.78 -6.30 -19.59
C HIS A 118 11.41 -5.72 -19.26
N GLU A 119 10.69 -6.34 -18.32
CA GLU A 119 9.32 -5.96 -18.01
C GLU A 119 9.01 -6.11 -16.52
N ILE A 120 8.19 -5.19 -16.01
CA ILE A 120 7.51 -5.34 -14.73
C ILE A 120 6.04 -5.63 -15.02
N SER A 121 5.57 -6.80 -14.61
CA SER A 121 4.18 -7.20 -14.75
C SER A 121 3.26 -6.24 -14.00
N LYS A 122 2.03 -6.09 -14.51
CA LYS A 122 0.97 -5.39 -13.78
C LYS A 122 0.82 -5.98 -12.38
N PRO A 123 0.65 -5.14 -11.34
CA PRO A 123 0.45 -5.61 -9.98
C PRO A 123 -0.84 -6.43 -9.90
N ARG A 124 -0.72 -7.64 -9.36
CA ARG A 124 -1.86 -8.52 -9.09
C ARG A 124 -2.21 -8.41 -7.62
N VAL A 125 -3.40 -7.92 -7.31
CA VAL A 125 -3.93 -7.88 -5.94
C VAL A 125 -4.81 -9.11 -5.74
N THR A 126 -4.47 -9.91 -4.73
CA THR A 126 -5.26 -11.07 -4.30
C THR A 126 -5.76 -10.83 -2.87
N ARG A 127 -7.02 -11.21 -2.60
CA ARG A 127 -7.66 -11.07 -1.30
C ARG A 127 -7.47 -12.31 -0.43
#